data_AF-A0A6P8HXB9-F1
#
_entry.id   AF-A0A6P8HXB9-F1
#
_cell.length_a   1.000
_cell.length_b   1.000
_cell.length_c   1.000
_cell.angle_alpha   90.00
_cell.angle_beta   90.00
_cell.angle_gamma   90.00
#
_symmetry.space_group_name_H-M   'P 1'
#
loop_
_entity.id
_entity.type
_entity.pdbx_description
1 polymer ?
#
loop_
_entity_poly.entity_id
_entity_poly.type
_entity_poly.pdbx_seq_one_letter_code
_entity_poly.pdbx_strand_id
1 'polypeptide(L)'
;MAKFDMILRVIFSTVFVLVLLSSIWKGGDAEANITFYAKERGKALKGIIKQLITDYKKLGLANGKISNELAALGGLQNLPANNGMSPPLQGFVSPSNDGSKQPVPSDQSSIGMSVVQNFTAAQGTIPMDGGFTQWTEWSKCPVSCGRTALRSRERYCTNPAPANGGKNCEGPRFQLKLCKMKECPTEGRYTEWSAWSKCSNKCGTGIKHRYRYCTNPAPGNGGSRCSGKRKQVAKCHGKMCNDQNSVVDIDPQTVCGYDPCSVAKCITMPYATCVSDFKCKPVFFDSEEKRVDSCKGTELYLTINPDSVCRFNPCKYTTCMTSTPAKCVVDTKCQPVFLNAFGKRMSCKGIVKT
;
A
#
# COMPACT_ATOMS: atom_id res chain seq x y z
N MET A 1 -1.09 29.60 7.23
CA MET A 1 -2.57 29.54 7.27
C MET A 1 -3.17 28.74 6.11
N ALA A 2 -3.10 29.16 4.84
CA ALA A 2 -3.80 28.49 3.71
C ALA A 2 -3.64 26.95 3.60
N LYS A 3 -2.42 26.40 3.80
CA LYS A 3 -2.20 24.93 3.79
C LYS A 3 -2.91 24.19 4.94
N PHE A 4 -3.17 24.87 6.06
CA PHE A 4 -3.78 24.28 7.25
C PHE A 4 -5.32 24.31 7.18
N ASP A 5 -5.87 25.41 6.64
CA ASP A 5 -7.30 25.54 6.32
C ASP A 5 -7.74 24.48 5.29
N MET A 6 -6.93 24.25 4.24
CA MET A 6 -7.17 23.16 3.28
C MET A 6 -7.21 21.77 3.96
N ILE A 7 -6.33 21.51 4.93
CA ILE A 7 -6.30 20.23 5.66
C ILE A 7 -7.53 20.08 6.56
N LEU A 8 -7.94 21.13 7.28
CA LEU A 8 -9.17 21.10 8.08
C LEU A 8 -10.41 20.84 7.20
N ARG A 9 -10.55 21.56 6.08
CA ARG A 9 -11.69 21.40 5.16
C ARG A 9 -11.76 19.97 4.59
N VAL A 10 -10.63 19.36 4.25
CA VAL A 10 -10.57 17.96 3.78
C VAL A 10 -10.95 16.98 4.89
N ILE A 11 -10.49 17.19 6.13
CA ILE A 11 -10.85 16.34 7.28
C ILE A 11 -12.34 16.45 7.60
N PHE A 12 -12.90 17.66 7.65
CA PHE A 12 -14.34 17.85 7.91
C PHE A 12 -15.20 17.27 6.79
N SER A 13 -14.83 17.48 5.52
CA SER A 13 -15.55 16.90 4.37
C SER A 13 -15.53 15.35 4.39
N THR A 14 -14.37 14.73 4.63
CA THR A 14 -14.26 13.26 4.65
C THR A 14 -14.98 12.62 5.83
N VAL A 15 -14.97 13.26 7.01
CA VAL A 15 -15.75 12.80 8.18
C VAL A 15 -17.26 12.93 7.93
N PHE A 16 -17.71 14.04 7.33
CA PHE A 16 -19.14 14.26 7.02
C PHE A 16 -19.67 13.24 6.00
N VAL A 17 -18.89 12.92 4.96
CA VAL A 17 -19.23 11.87 3.99
C VAL A 17 -19.32 10.48 4.64
N LEU A 18 -18.40 10.15 5.56
CA LEU A 18 -18.46 8.87 6.29
C LEU A 18 -19.68 8.76 7.22
N VAL A 19 -20.10 9.86 7.84
CA VAL A 19 -21.34 9.91 8.65
C VAL A 19 -22.57 9.75 7.76
N LEU A 20 -22.64 10.45 6.62
CA LEU A 20 -23.77 10.31 5.68
C LEU A 20 -23.89 8.89 5.10
N LEU A 21 -22.77 8.25 4.77
CA LEU A 21 -22.77 6.86 4.30
C LEU A 21 -23.28 5.87 5.37
N SER A 22 -23.09 6.16 6.66
CA SER A 22 -23.66 5.35 7.74
C SER A 22 -25.18 5.50 7.89
N SER A 23 -25.78 6.57 7.37
CA SER A 23 -27.22 6.83 7.44
C SER A 23 -28.04 6.17 6.31
N ILE A 24 -27.36 5.65 5.26
CA ILE A 24 -28.00 5.15 4.03
C ILE A 24 -28.13 3.61 4.04
N TRP A 25 -27.40 2.91 4.90
CA TRP A 25 -27.45 1.46 5.03
C TRP A 25 -28.39 1.03 6.18
N LYS A 26 -29.55 0.45 5.85
CA LYS A 26 -30.38 -0.32 6.77
C LYS A 26 -30.50 -1.76 6.27
N GLY A 27 -29.84 -2.70 6.96
CA GLY A 27 -29.99 -4.13 6.68
C GLY A 27 -28.91 -5.02 7.32
N GLY A 28 -29.32 -5.80 8.34
CA GLY A 28 -28.77 -7.12 8.69
C GLY A 28 -27.31 -7.24 9.14
N ASP A 29 -27.11 -7.52 10.43
CA ASP A 29 -25.98 -8.21 11.08
C ASP A 29 -24.52 -7.71 10.88
N ALA A 30 -24.25 -6.78 9.97
CA ALA A 30 -22.94 -6.15 9.82
C ALA A 30 -22.66 -5.03 10.85
N GLU A 31 -23.69 -4.57 11.58
CA GLU A 31 -23.63 -3.36 12.40
C GLU A 31 -22.62 -3.43 13.56
N ALA A 32 -22.51 -4.56 14.25
CA ALA A 32 -21.70 -4.66 15.48
C ALA A 32 -20.19 -4.45 15.25
N ASN A 33 -19.63 -5.02 14.18
CA ASN A 33 -18.20 -4.90 13.89
C ASN A 33 -17.83 -3.52 13.32
N ILE A 34 -18.70 -2.93 12.50
CA ILE A 34 -18.47 -1.62 11.88
C ILE A 34 -18.60 -0.50 12.92
N THR A 35 -19.60 -0.56 13.79
CA THR A 35 -19.74 0.41 14.90
C THR A 35 -18.60 0.32 15.91
N PHE A 36 -18.09 -0.88 16.23
CA PHE A 36 -16.89 -1.03 17.07
C PHE A 36 -15.66 -0.38 16.43
N TYR A 37 -15.39 -0.67 15.15
CA TYR A 37 -14.26 -0.07 14.41
C TYR A 37 -14.36 1.46 14.29
N ALA A 38 -15.57 2.00 14.08
CA ALA A 38 -15.82 3.43 14.03
C ALA A 38 -15.66 4.09 15.41
N LYS A 39 -16.12 3.45 16.49
CA LYS A 39 -16.06 3.97 17.86
C LYS A 39 -14.63 4.03 18.40
N GLU A 40 -13.80 3.00 18.17
CA GLU A 40 -12.40 3.01 18.56
C GLU A 40 -11.56 4.01 17.74
N ARG A 41 -11.78 4.09 16.41
CA ARG A 41 -11.13 5.15 15.61
C ARG A 41 -11.60 6.56 15.96
N GLY A 42 -12.86 6.74 16.34
CA GLY A 42 -13.39 8.00 16.85
C GLY A 42 -12.75 8.45 18.17
N LYS A 43 -12.47 7.51 19.09
CA LYS A 43 -11.67 7.79 20.31
C LYS A 43 -10.24 8.19 19.96
N ALA A 44 -9.57 7.44 19.08
CA ALA A 44 -8.22 7.74 18.64
C ALA A 44 -8.13 9.13 17.96
N LEU A 45 -9.10 9.47 17.12
CA LEU A 45 -9.17 10.78 16.46
C LEU A 45 -9.43 11.92 17.46
N LYS A 46 -10.30 11.73 18.46
CA LYS A 46 -10.46 12.69 19.57
C LYS A 46 -9.16 12.88 20.36
N GLY A 47 -8.40 11.81 20.60
CA GLY A 47 -7.08 11.88 21.23
C GLY A 47 -6.09 12.73 20.41
N ILE A 48 -5.98 12.46 19.11
CA ILE A 48 -5.11 13.20 18.17
C ILE A 48 -5.52 14.69 18.10
N ILE A 49 -6.81 14.99 18.01
CA ILE A 49 -7.31 16.37 18.00
C ILE A 49 -6.99 17.08 19.33
N LYS A 50 -7.18 16.42 20.48
CA LYS A 50 -6.87 17.00 21.80
C LYS A 50 -5.37 17.24 21.98
N GLN A 51 -4.54 16.36 21.44
CA GLN A 51 -3.09 16.52 21.42
C GLN A 51 -2.68 17.71 20.54
N LEU A 52 -3.19 17.79 19.30
CA LEU A 52 -2.95 18.93 18.39
C LEU A 52 -3.37 20.28 18.99
N ILE A 53 -4.51 20.34 19.68
CA ILE A 53 -4.96 21.56 20.41
C ILE A 53 -4.01 21.90 21.56
N THR A 54 -3.48 20.89 22.27
CA THR A 54 -2.52 21.09 23.37
C THR A 54 -1.17 21.58 22.87
N ASP A 55 -0.69 21.02 21.76
CA ASP A 55 0.58 21.42 21.14
C ASP A 55 0.46 22.82 20.50
N TYR A 56 -0.70 23.16 19.93
CA TYR A 56 -1.01 24.53 19.48
C TYR A 56 -1.00 25.55 20.63
N LYS A 57 -1.50 25.17 21.82
CA LYS A 57 -1.43 26.03 23.03
C LYS A 57 0.01 26.15 23.59
N LYS A 58 0.83 25.11 23.47
CA LYS A 58 2.25 25.14 23.88
C LYS A 58 3.14 25.99 22.96
N LEU A 59 2.74 26.17 21.70
CA LEU A 59 3.46 26.99 20.70
C LEU A 59 3.32 28.51 20.88
N GLY A 60 2.85 28.99 22.05
CA GLY A 60 3.01 30.39 22.46
C GLY A 60 2.20 31.43 21.69
N LEU A 61 1.23 31.03 20.87
CA LEU A 61 0.33 31.94 20.12
C LEU A 61 -0.85 32.44 20.98
N ALA A 62 -0.57 32.80 22.23
CA ALA A 62 -1.46 33.58 23.07
C ALA A 62 -1.17 35.07 22.83
N ASN A 63 -1.70 35.61 21.72
CA ASN A 63 -2.34 36.94 21.63
C ASN A 63 -2.67 37.34 20.17
N GLY A 64 -3.98 37.45 19.87
CA GLY A 64 -4.47 38.50 18.97
C GLY A 64 -4.49 38.30 17.45
N LYS A 65 -5.09 37.21 16.90
CA LYS A 65 -5.88 37.28 15.63
C LYS A 65 -6.76 36.05 15.26
N ILE A 66 -7.50 35.49 16.22
CA ILE A 66 -8.71 34.68 15.93
C ILE A 66 -9.83 35.04 16.94
N SER A 67 -10.16 36.33 17.05
CA SER A 67 -11.22 36.85 17.95
C SER A 67 -12.37 37.55 17.22
N ASN A 68 -12.23 37.83 15.92
CA ASN A 68 -13.16 38.73 15.21
C ASN A 68 -14.19 38.01 14.32
N GLU A 69 -14.09 36.68 14.14
CA GLU A 69 -15.14 35.88 13.48
C GLU A 69 -16.09 35.17 14.46
N LEU A 70 -15.75 35.08 15.75
CA LEU A 70 -16.68 34.60 16.79
C LEU A 70 -17.57 35.72 17.37
N ALA A 71 -17.31 36.99 17.05
CA ALA A 71 -18.05 38.14 17.57
C ALA A 71 -19.38 38.44 16.81
N ALA A 72 -19.69 37.68 15.75
CA ALA A 72 -20.94 37.82 15.00
C ALA A 72 -22.16 37.18 15.70
N LEU A 73 -22.00 36.65 16.92
CA LEU A 73 -23.04 36.00 17.72
C LEU A 73 -23.29 36.72 19.06
N GLY A 74 -23.65 38.01 19.00
CA GLY A 74 -24.52 38.66 20.00
C GLY A 74 -23.88 39.45 21.15
N GLY A 75 -23.77 40.78 20.97
CA GLY A 75 -24.50 41.74 21.82
C GLY A 75 -23.90 42.29 23.13
N LEU A 76 -23.64 43.61 23.09
CA LEU A 76 -23.75 44.62 24.17
C LEU A 76 -22.61 44.87 25.20
N GLN A 77 -22.04 46.08 25.03
CA GLN A 77 -21.73 47.13 26.02
C GLN A 77 -20.29 47.39 26.52
N ASN A 78 -19.90 48.67 26.28
CA ASN A 78 -18.96 49.57 26.96
C ASN A 78 -17.48 49.68 26.49
N LEU A 79 -17.13 50.93 26.14
CA LEU A 79 -15.84 51.53 25.74
C LEU A 79 -15.12 52.15 26.98
N PRO A 80 -13.92 52.79 26.93
CA PRO A 80 -13.05 53.16 25.77
C PRO A 80 -11.49 52.95 25.93
N ALA A 81 -10.74 53.32 24.87
CA ALA A 81 -9.33 53.83 24.84
C ALA A 81 -8.14 52.85 25.14
N ASN A 82 -6.91 52.99 24.60
CA ASN A 82 -6.30 53.99 23.69
C ASN A 82 -5.04 53.47 22.93
N ASN A 83 -4.73 54.05 21.75
CA ASN A 83 -3.41 54.29 21.09
C ASN A 83 -2.36 53.17 20.77
N GLY A 84 -1.74 53.26 19.57
CA GLY A 84 -0.25 53.25 19.47
C GLY A 84 0.54 52.32 18.50
N MET A 85 0.48 52.57 17.18
CA MET A 85 1.60 52.50 16.19
C MET A 85 2.48 51.24 15.94
N SER A 86 3.15 51.21 14.76
CA SER A 86 3.77 50.04 14.09
C SER A 86 5.31 49.91 14.26
N PRO A 87 5.93 48.74 13.98
CA PRO A 87 7.38 48.49 14.16
C PRO A 87 8.20 48.44 12.84
N PRO A 88 9.55 48.47 12.93
CA PRO A 88 10.45 47.89 11.93
C PRO A 88 11.29 46.71 12.48
N LEU A 89 11.74 45.81 11.58
CA LEU A 89 12.61 44.67 11.89
C LEU A 89 14.08 44.97 11.53
N GLN A 90 15.01 44.51 12.39
CA GLN A 90 16.46 44.52 12.13
C GLN A 90 16.94 43.18 11.53
N GLY A 91 18.10 43.21 10.86
CA GLY A 91 18.72 42.06 10.17
C GLY A 91 19.99 41.52 10.86
N PHE A 92 20.94 41.06 10.04
CA PHE A 92 22.14 40.24 10.36
C PHE A 92 21.82 38.74 10.60
N VAL A 93 22.66 37.75 10.24
CA VAL A 93 24.11 37.69 9.94
C VAL A 93 24.39 36.77 8.71
N SER A 94 25.52 36.96 8.01
CA SER A 94 26.13 35.97 7.10
C SER A 94 27.51 35.52 7.61
N PRO A 95 27.94 34.26 7.41
CA PRO A 95 29.28 33.78 7.78
C PRO A 95 30.33 33.92 6.65
N SER A 96 31.61 33.83 7.02
CA SER A 96 32.79 34.28 6.25
C SER A 96 33.72 33.15 5.74
N ASN A 97 34.85 33.57 5.11
CA ASN A 97 36.08 32.82 4.72
C ASN A 97 36.04 32.25 3.27
N ASP A 98 37.09 32.28 2.43
CA ASP A 98 38.45 32.88 2.45
C ASP A 98 38.92 33.07 0.95
N GLY A 99 40.07 33.65 0.53
CA GLY A 99 41.22 34.28 1.21
C GLY A 99 42.39 34.59 0.23
N SER A 100 43.43 35.32 0.69
CA SER A 100 44.73 35.61 0.00
C SER A 100 44.72 36.45 -1.30
N LYS A 101 45.74 37.25 -1.67
CA LYS A 101 46.75 38.08 -0.96
C LYS A 101 47.32 39.16 -1.92
N GLN A 102 47.73 40.30 -1.36
CA GLN A 102 48.44 41.53 -1.85
C GLN A 102 49.61 41.38 -2.88
N PRO A 103 50.28 42.48 -3.38
CA PRO A 103 50.11 43.95 -3.12
C PRO A 103 50.12 44.88 -4.39
N VAL A 104 49.98 46.19 -4.15
CA VAL A 104 50.30 47.32 -5.07
C VAL A 104 51.44 48.16 -4.45
N PRO A 105 52.37 48.77 -5.21
CA PRO A 105 53.42 49.64 -4.67
C PRO A 105 52.94 51.07 -4.38
N SER A 106 53.52 51.68 -3.37
CA SER A 106 53.45 53.11 -3.05
C SER A 106 54.52 53.91 -3.81
N ASP A 107 54.27 55.20 -4.05
CA ASP A 107 55.31 56.23 -3.85
C ASP A 107 54.72 57.61 -3.59
N GLN A 108 55.46 58.43 -2.83
CA GLN A 108 55.12 59.81 -2.46
C GLN A 108 56.17 60.78 -3.01
N SER A 109 55.78 61.97 -3.45
CA SER A 109 56.69 63.12 -3.51
C SER A 109 55.96 64.45 -3.45
N SER A 110 56.38 65.31 -2.52
CA SER A 110 55.81 66.63 -2.23
C SER A 110 56.70 67.77 -2.72
N ILE A 111 56.12 68.81 -3.32
CA ILE A 111 56.65 70.18 -3.32
C ILE A 111 55.45 71.13 -3.25
N GLY A 112 55.57 72.28 -2.55
CA GLY A 112 54.56 73.34 -2.59
C GLY A 112 55.20 74.72 -2.62
N MET A 113 54.47 75.72 -3.16
CA MET A 113 54.68 77.13 -2.80
C MET A 113 53.51 78.04 -3.24
N SER A 114 53.33 79.11 -2.46
CA SER A 114 52.72 80.42 -2.77
C SER A 114 51.30 80.51 -3.37
N VAL A 115 50.42 81.11 -2.57
CA VAL A 115 49.14 81.74 -2.93
C VAL A 115 49.31 82.87 -3.95
N VAL A 116 48.51 82.88 -5.03
CA VAL A 116 47.81 84.08 -5.54
C VAL A 116 46.50 83.69 -6.28
N GLN A 117 45.43 84.47 -6.05
CA GLN A 117 44.22 84.67 -6.87
C GLN A 117 43.19 83.53 -7.09
N ASN A 118 41.95 83.87 -6.74
CA ASN A 118 40.73 83.15 -7.12
C ASN A 118 40.58 83.06 -8.64
N PHE A 119 40.54 81.84 -9.17
CA PHE A 119 39.76 81.55 -10.37
C PHE A 119 38.48 80.83 -9.95
N THR A 120 37.36 81.54 -10.06
CA THR A 120 36.03 80.93 -10.05
C THR A 120 35.88 80.02 -11.26
N ALA A 121 36.05 78.73 -11.02
CA ALA A 121 35.17 77.75 -11.62
C ALA A 121 34.72 76.82 -10.50
N ALA A 122 33.43 76.94 -10.12
CA ALA A 122 32.72 75.73 -9.79
C ALA A 122 32.82 74.87 -11.05
N GLN A 123 33.75 73.90 -11.07
CA GLN A 123 33.74 72.88 -12.10
C GLN A 123 32.38 72.23 -11.99
N GLY A 124 31.50 72.55 -12.93
CA GLY A 124 30.14 72.04 -12.99
C GLY A 124 30.22 70.55 -13.28
N THR A 125 30.47 69.77 -12.24
CA THR A 125 30.43 68.32 -12.27
C THR A 125 28.96 67.97 -12.46
N ILE A 126 28.55 67.88 -13.72
CA ILE A 126 27.17 67.64 -14.11
C ILE A 126 26.68 66.40 -13.32
N PRO A 127 25.59 66.51 -12.54
CA PRO A 127 25.02 65.37 -11.85
C PRO A 127 24.69 64.27 -12.85
N MET A 128 25.30 63.10 -12.68
CA MET A 128 25.09 61.95 -13.55
C MET A 128 24.15 60.99 -12.84
N ASP A 129 22.89 60.99 -13.27
CA ASP A 129 21.88 60.06 -12.77
C ASP A 129 22.22 58.62 -13.22
N GLY A 130 22.12 57.68 -12.29
CA GLY A 130 22.45 56.28 -12.53
C GLY A 130 21.48 55.59 -13.47
N GLY A 131 22.01 54.88 -14.46
CA GLY A 131 21.26 54.01 -15.36
C GLY A 131 21.47 52.53 -15.02
N PHE A 132 20.41 51.74 -15.15
CA PHE A 132 20.52 50.30 -15.04
C PHE A 132 21.23 49.70 -16.26
N THR A 133 22.04 48.67 -16.03
CA THR A 133 22.44 47.73 -17.10
C THR A 133 21.20 47.07 -17.70
N GLN A 134 21.38 46.46 -18.87
CA GLN A 134 20.46 45.40 -19.30
C GLN A 134 20.37 44.31 -18.23
N TRP A 135 19.22 43.63 -18.19
CA TRP A 135 19.05 42.46 -17.34
C TRP A 135 20.00 41.34 -17.79
N THR A 136 20.55 40.59 -16.84
CA THR A 136 21.19 39.32 -17.16
C THR A 136 20.19 38.37 -17.80
N GLU A 137 20.71 37.36 -18.50
CA GLU A 137 19.92 36.19 -18.84
C GLU A 137 19.28 35.55 -17.60
N TRP A 138 18.16 34.86 -17.82
CA TRP A 138 17.50 34.12 -16.75
C TRP A 138 18.33 32.92 -16.33
N SER A 139 18.47 32.71 -15.02
CA SER A 139 19.07 31.48 -14.48
C SER A 139 18.32 30.24 -14.99
N LYS A 140 19.03 29.11 -15.07
CA LYS A 140 18.37 27.81 -15.22
C LYS A 140 17.46 27.57 -14.01
N CYS A 141 16.40 26.79 -14.20
CA CYS A 141 15.59 26.32 -13.09
C CYS A 141 16.43 25.35 -12.24
N PRO A 142 16.46 25.47 -10.90
CA PRO A 142 17.39 24.74 -10.04
C PRO A 142 17.08 23.24 -9.93
N VAL A 143 15.91 22.80 -10.36
CA VAL A 143 15.44 21.41 -10.33
C VAL A 143 14.66 21.08 -11.60
N SER A 144 14.77 19.84 -12.07
CA SER A 144 14.16 19.35 -13.32
C SER A 144 12.70 18.92 -13.16
N CYS A 145 12.28 18.54 -11.95
CA CYS A 145 10.93 18.08 -11.63
C CYS A 145 10.46 18.62 -10.27
N GLY A 146 9.15 18.67 -10.06
CA GLY A 146 8.52 19.17 -8.84
C GLY A 146 7.40 20.16 -9.13
N ARG A 147 6.77 20.68 -8.07
CA ARG A 147 5.58 21.56 -8.21
C ARG A 147 5.91 22.94 -8.78
N THR A 148 6.86 23.63 -8.17
CA THR A 148 7.34 24.95 -8.59
C THR A 148 8.78 25.13 -8.17
N ALA A 149 9.53 25.87 -8.97
CA ALA A 149 10.82 26.46 -8.58
C ALA A 149 10.86 27.91 -9.05
N LEU A 150 11.88 28.64 -8.61
CA LEU A 150 12.14 30.00 -9.04
C LEU A 150 13.45 30.05 -9.83
N ARG A 151 13.45 30.89 -10.87
CA ARG A 151 14.66 31.34 -11.56
C ARG A 151 14.83 32.84 -11.35
N SER A 152 16.07 33.31 -11.28
CA SER A 152 16.41 34.71 -11.05
C SER A 152 17.05 35.36 -12.27
N ARG A 153 17.08 36.69 -12.28
CA ARG A 153 17.98 37.51 -13.08
C ARG A 153 18.24 38.84 -12.37
N GLU A 154 19.34 39.49 -12.73
CA GLU A 154 19.85 40.67 -12.04
C GLU A 154 20.14 41.81 -13.02
N ARG A 155 20.27 43.03 -12.49
CA ARG A 155 20.81 44.19 -13.20
C ARG A 155 21.46 45.14 -12.21
N TYR A 156 22.50 45.83 -12.67
CA TYR A 156 23.34 46.67 -11.82
C TYR A 156 23.18 48.14 -12.18
N CYS A 157 23.43 49.03 -11.22
CA CYS A 157 23.29 50.49 -11.40
C CYS A 157 24.63 51.08 -11.83
N THR A 158 25.07 50.71 -13.04
CA THR A 158 26.43 50.95 -13.54
C THR A 158 26.48 51.40 -15.00
N ASN A 159 25.33 51.73 -15.61
CA ASN A 159 25.24 52.12 -17.02
C ASN A 159 24.37 53.38 -17.24
N PRO A 160 24.85 54.59 -16.86
CA PRO A 160 26.09 54.85 -16.11
C PRO A 160 25.93 54.63 -14.60
N ALA A 161 27.03 54.63 -13.85
CA ALA A 161 26.98 54.69 -12.39
C ALA A 161 26.61 56.11 -11.92
N PRO A 162 25.84 56.28 -10.82
CA PRO A 162 25.56 57.60 -10.25
C PRO A 162 26.85 58.33 -9.87
N ALA A 163 26.98 59.60 -10.26
CA ALA A 163 28.13 60.44 -9.90
C ALA A 163 27.73 61.91 -9.69
N ASN A 164 28.60 62.67 -9.02
CA ASN A 164 28.46 64.13 -8.83
C ASN A 164 27.13 64.57 -8.18
N GLY A 165 26.59 63.78 -7.25
CA GLY A 165 25.29 64.05 -6.63
C GLY A 165 24.07 63.67 -7.47
N GLY A 166 24.25 63.01 -8.62
CA GLY A 166 23.17 62.44 -9.42
C GLY A 166 22.41 61.32 -8.71
N LYS A 167 21.17 61.08 -9.16
CA LYS A 167 20.22 60.14 -8.55
C LYS A 167 20.67 58.69 -8.70
N ASN A 168 20.28 57.85 -7.74
CA ASN A 168 20.47 56.40 -7.83
C ASN A 168 19.39 55.76 -8.72
N CYS A 169 19.67 54.59 -9.31
CA CYS A 169 18.70 53.91 -10.17
C CYS A 169 17.45 53.48 -9.39
N GLU A 170 16.27 53.93 -9.83
CA GLU A 170 15.00 53.62 -9.19
C GLU A 170 14.36 52.32 -9.74
N GLY A 171 14.09 51.37 -8.85
CA GLY A 171 13.39 50.11 -9.17
C GLY A 171 14.17 48.85 -8.79
N PRO A 172 13.63 47.65 -9.12
CA PRO A 172 14.21 46.38 -8.68
C PRO A 172 15.53 46.08 -9.39
N ARG A 173 16.55 45.67 -8.61
CA ARG A 173 17.83 45.11 -9.10
C ARG A 173 17.77 43.60 -9.35
N PHE A 174 16.79 42.93 -8.76
CA PHE A 174 16.62 41.48 -8.78
C PHE A 174 15.19 41.15 -9.23
N GLN A 175 15.03 40.12 -10.07
CA GLN A 175 13.71 39.65 -10.50
C GLN A 175 13.61 38.13 -10.40
N LEU A 176 12.47 37.65 -9.89
CA LEU A 176 12.13 36.23 -9.82
C LEU A 176 11.04 35.88 -10.85
N LYS A 177 11.12 34.68 -11.41
CA LYS A 177 10.07 34.08 -12.25
C LYS A 177 9.87 32.62 -11.90
N LEU A 178 8.60 32.19 -11.90
CA LEU A 178 8.22 30.80 -11.68
C LEU A 178 8.64 29.90 -12.85
N CYS A 179 9.30 28.79 -12.51
CA CYS A 179 9.48 27.65 -13.38
C CYS A 179 8.27 26.72 -13.29
N LYS A 180 7.63 26.44 -14.42
CA LYS A 180 6.70 25.31 -14.57
C LYS A 180 7.53 24.06 -14.89
N MET A 181 7.38 23.01 -14.09
CA MET A 181 8.16 21.77 -14.20
C MET A 181 7.21 20.57 -14.32
N LYS A 182 7.75 19.43 -14.77
CA LYS A 182 7.02 18.17 -14.76
C LYS A 182 6.98 17.61 -13.33
N GLU A 183 6.00 16.77 -13.05
CA GLU A 183 5.98 16.03 -11.78
C GLU A 183 7.19 15.09 -11.67
N CYS A 184 7.68 14.86 -10.45
CA CYS A 184 8.81 13.95 -10.24
C CYS A 184 8.40 12.48 -10.35
N PRO A 185 9.31 11.60 -10.84
CA PRO A 185 9.19 10.16 -10.69
C PRO A 185 8.90 9.79 -9.23
N THR A 186 7.91 8.93 -9.03
CA THR A 186 7.59 8.34 -7.72
C THR A 186 7.98 6.87 -7.77
N GLU A 187 9.03 6.50 -7.04
CA GLU A 187 9.50 5.12 -6.95
C GLU A 187 8.51 4.26 -6.17
N GLY A 188 7.99 3.21 -6.81
CA GLY A 188 7.02 2.31 -6.21
C GLY A 188 7.65 1.52 -5.06
N ARG A 189 7.02 1.56 -3.88
CA ARG A 189 7.44 0.75 -2.73
C ARG A 189 6.30 -0.13 -2.23
N TYR A 190 6.67 -1.30 -1.74
CA TYR A 190 5.71 -2.21 -1.14
C TYR A 190 5.19 -1.65 0.19
N THR A 191 3.92 -1.91 0.49
CA THR A 191 3.40 -1.87 1.85
C THR A 191 4.19 -2.81 2.75
N GLU A 192 4.03 -2.63 4.05
CA GLU A 192 4.29 -3.72 4.99
C GLU A 192 3.55 -5.00 4.59
N TRP A 193 4.12 -6.13 5.01
CA TRP A 193 3.47 -7.41 4.85
C TRP A 193 2.18 -7.46 5.65
N SER A 194 1.12 -8.03 5.06
CA SER A 194 -0.08 -8.41 5.78
C SER A 194 0.27 -9.37 6.93
N ALA A 195 -0.63 -9.46 7.91
CA ALA A 195 -0.66 -10.61 8.79
C ALA A 195 -0.67 -11.92 7.97
N TRP A 196 -0.11 -12.98 8.56
CA TRP A 196 -0.23 -14.31 7.98
C TRP A 196 -1.69 -14.76 8.01
N SER A 197 -2.12 -15.47 6.97
CA SER A 197 -3.37 -16.21 6.97
C SER A 197 -3.39 -17.24 8.11
N LYS A 198 -4.59 -17.73 8.43
CA LYS A 198 -4.73 -19.01 9.15
C LYS A 198 -3.97 -20.10 8.39
N CYS A 199 -3.48 -21.11 9.10
CA CYS A 199 -2.90 -22.30 8.48
C CYS A 199 -3.99 -23.02 7.67
N SER A 200 -3.65 -23.57 6.51
CA SER A 200 -4.57 -24.34 5.67
C SER A 200 -5.22 -25.49 6.46
N ASN A 201 -4.42 -26.14 7.32
CA ASN A 201 -4.80 -27.33 8.06
C ASN A 201 -4.98 -26.97 9.54
N LYS A 202 -6.08 -27.44 10.15
CA LYS A 202 -6.38 -27.21 11.58
C LYS A 202 -5.48 -28.02 12.52
N CYS A 203 -5.00 -29.17 12.04
CA CYS A 203 -4.06 -30.04 12.72
C CYS A 203 -2.97 -30.51 11.74
N GLY A 204 -1.85 -31.01 12.26
CA GLY A 204 -0.72 -31.48 11.44
C GLY A 204 -0.02 -30.35 10.66
N THR A 205 0.74 -30.71 9.62
CA THR A 205 1.46 -29.75 8.78
C THR A 205 0.54 -29.15 7.72
N GLY A 206 0.62 -27.83 7.54
CA GLY A 206 -0.07 -27.09 6.49
C GLY A 206 0.75 -25.89 6.01
N ILE A 207 0.10 -25.01 5.24
CA ILE A 207 0.71 -23.79 4.70
C ILE A 207 -0.07 -22.54 5.09
N LYS A 208 0.64 -21.42 5.23
CA LYS A 208 0.07 -20.08 5.43
C LYS A 208 0.67 -19.08 4.45
N HIS A 209 -0.08 -18.04 4.15
CA HIS A 209 0.26 -17.03 3.15
C HIS A 209 0.23 -15.62 3.74
N ARG A 210 1.05 -14.72 3.21
CA ARG A 210 0.91 -13.28 3.42
C ARG A 210 1.21 -12.51 2.14
N TYR A 211 0.71 -11.28 2.06
CA TYR A 211 0.73 -10.45 0.87
C TYR A 211 1.20 -9.03 1.20
N ARG A 212 1.76 -8.35 0.20
CA ARG A 212 2.06 -6.91 0.25
C ARG A 212 1.73 -6.28 -1.11
N TYR A 213 1.48 -4.98 -1.13
CA TYR A 213 0.96 -4.28 -2.33
C TYR A 213 1.88 -3.13 -2.72
N CYS A 214 2.02 -2.87 -4.01
CA CYS A 214 2.95 -1.84 -4.53
C CYS A 214 2.28 -0.45 -4.50
N THR A 215 1.98 0.03 -3.30
CA THR A 215 1.09 1.18 -3.08
C THR A 215 1.56 2.15 -1.98
N ASN A 216 2.76 1.98 -1.42
CA ASN A 216 3.25 2.82 -0.31
C ASN A 216 4.67 3.40 -0.54
N PRO A 217 4.88 4.28 -1.54
CA PRO A 217 3.88 4.83 -2.46
C PRO A 217 3.67 3.94 -3.69
N ALA A 218 2.60 4.20 -4.43
CA ALA A 218 2.41 3.62 -5.76
C ALA A 218 3.40 4.23 -6.77
N PRO A 219 3.92 3.45 -7.74
CA PRO A 219 4.81 3.97 -8.76
C PRO A 219 4.08 4.96 -9.69
N GLY A 220 4.75 6.04 -10.05
CA GLY A 220 4.17 7.10 -10.90
C GLY A 220 5.22 7.94 -11.61
N ASN A 221 4.80 8.69 -12.63
CA ASN A 221 5.63 9.66 -13.36
C ASN A 221 6.98 9.13 -13.88
N GLY A 222 6.99 7.86 -14.32
CA GLY A 222 8.20 7.18 -14.82
C GLY A 222 9.09 6.54 -13.75
N GLY A 223 8.69 6.58 -12.47
CA GLY A 223 9.41 5.88 -11.40
C GLY A 223 9.29 4.37 -11.48
N SER A 224 10.27 3.65 -10.90
CA SER A 224 10.37 2.20 -11.01
C SER A 224 9.25 1.46 -10.26
N ARG A 225 8.93 0.24 -10.72
CA ARG A 225 7.98 -0.66 -10.05
C ARG A 225 8.66 -1.38 -8.88
N CYS A 226 7.87 -1.75 -7.86
CA CYS A 226 8.38 -2.49 -6.70
C CYS A 226 9.10 -3.78 -7.08
N SER A 227 10.27 -4.01 -6.49
CA SER A 227 11.11 -5.18 -6.71
C SER A 227 10.91 -6.28 -5.64
N GLY A 228 10.92 -7.54 -6.07
CA GLY A 228 10.77 -8.72 -5.21
C GLY A 228 9.36 -9.34 -5.19
N LYS A 229 9.13 -10.31 -4.30
CA LYS A 229 7.89 -11.10 -4.28
C LYS A 229 6.70 -10.35 -3.66
N ARG A 230 5.51 -10.45 -4.26
CA ARG A 230 4.22 -9.91 -3.78
C ARG A 230 3.50 -10.82 -2.76
N LYS A 231 3.68 -12.13 -2.90
CA LYS A 231 3.15 -13.20 -2.02
C LYS A 231 4.31 -13.91 -1.34
N GLN A 232 4.16 -14.24 -0.07
CA GLN A 232 5.05 -15.15 0.65
C GLN A 232 4.23 -16.36 1.15
N VAL A 233 4.89 -17.52 1.18
CA VAL A 233 4.35 -18.78 1.70
C VAL A 233 5.28 -19.28 2.80
N ALA A 234 4.74 -19.83 3.88
CA ALA A 234 5.49 -20.50 4.93
C ALA A 234 4.74 -21.76 5.37
N LYS A 235 5.49 -22.78 5.81
CA LYS A 235 4.93 -23.93 6.51
C LYS A 235 4.34 -23.48 7.86
N CYS A 236 3.35 -24.21 8.34
CA CYS A 236 2.77 -24.06 9.67
C CYS A 236 2.38 -25.43 10.21
N HIS A 237 2.34 -25.55 11.54
CA HIS A 237 1.86 -26.73 12.23
C HIS A 237 0.60 -26.32 13.01
N GLY A 238 -0.50 -27.06 12.80
CA GLY A 238 -1.69 -26.96 13.64
C GLY A 238 -1.50 -27.71 14.96
N LYS A 239 -2.60 -28.02 15.65
CA LYS A 239 -2.54 -28.96 16.79
C LYS A 239 -2.06 -30.34 16.30
N MET A 240 -1.56 -31.20 17.18
CA MET A 240 -1.41 -32.61 16.82
C MET A 240 -2.79 -33.17 16.47
N CYS A 241 -2.88 -33.89 15.34
CA CYS A 241 -4.10 -34.59 14.98
C CYS A 241 -4.23 -35.80 15.91
N ASN A 242 -5.15 -35.76 16.87
CA ASN A 242 -5.55 -36.97 17.60
C ASN A 242 -6.39 -37.86 16.68
N ASP A 243 -5.66 -38.55 15.82
CA ASP A 243 -5.88 -39.85 15.21
C ASP A 243 -7.20 -40.23 14.49
N GLN A 244 -6.99 -40.83 13.31
CA GLN A 244 -7.86 -41.80 12.61
C GLN A 244 -9.16 -41.39 11.88
N ASN A 245 -9.59 -40.12 11.74
CA ASN A 245 -10.76 -39.82 10.88
C ASN A 245 -10.81 -38.47 10.15
N SER A 246 -9.74 -37.66 10.18
CA SER A 246 -9.66 -36.45 9.34
C SER A 246 -9.37 -36.85 7.88
N VAL A 247 -10.41 -37.01 7.07
CA VAL A 247 -10.28 -37.01 5.62
C VAL A 247 -9.86 -35.60 5.21
N VAL A 248 -8.66 -35.46 4.68
CA VAL A 248 -8.15 -34.22 4.11
C VAL A 248 -8.00 -34.44 2.62
N ASP A 249 -8.59 -33.56 1.83
CA ASP A 249 -8.43 -33.54 0.38
C ASP A 249 -6.97 -33.19 0.05
N ILE A 250 -6.18 -34.23 -0.19
CA ILE A 250 -4.78 -34.16 -0.62
C ILE A 250 -4.72 -34.93 -1.94
N ASP A 251 -4.03 -34.36 -2.92
CA ASP A 251 -3.72 -35.02 -4.19
C ASP A 251 -3.16 -36.44 -3.93
N PRO A 252 -3.96 -37.51 -4.16
CA PRO A 252 -3.58 -38.87 -3.80
C PRO A 252 -2.34 -39.33 -4.57
N GLN A 253 -2.11 -38.78 -5.77
CA GLN A 253 -0.98 -39.12 -6.61
C GLN A 253 0.35 -38.68 -5.98
N THR A 254 0.35 -37.62 -5.16
CA THR A 254 1.54 -37.14 -4.44
C THR A 254 1.88 -37.93 -3.17
N VAL A 255 0.90 -38.60 -2.56
CA VAL A 255 1.07 -39.32 -1.28
C VAL A 255 1.14 -40.83 -1.47
N CYS A 256 0.26 -41.37 -2.32
CA CYS A 256 0.08 -42.80 -2.57
C CYS A 256 0.74 -43.28 -3.87
N GLY A 257 1.11 -42.36 -4.78
CA GLY A 257 1.62 -42.69 -6.12
C GLY A 257 0.54 -43.13 -7.13
N TYR A 258 -0.69 -43.32 -6.66
CA TYR A 258 -1.90 -43.62 -7.44
C TYR A 258 -3.11 -43.02 -6.72
N ASP A 259 -4.27 -42.94 -7.39
CA ASP A 259 -5.53 -42.58 -6.74
C ASP A 259 -6.40 -43.82 -6.48
N PRO A 260 -6.58 -44.23 -5.20
CA PRO A 260 -7.54 -45.27 -4.81
C PRO A 260 -8.97 -45.06 -5.33
N CYS A 261 -9.43 -43.81 -5.47
CA CYS A 261 -10.80 -43.52 -5.90
C CYS A 261 -11.03 -43.69 -7.41
N SER A 262 -9.99 -43.56 -8.24
CA SER A 262 -10.04 -43.88 -9.67
C SER A 262 -10.34 -45.36 -9.96
N VAL A 263 -9.96 -46.26 -9.04
CA VAL A 263 -10.04 -47.72 -9.20
C VAL A 263 -11.10 -48.40 -8.35
N ALA A 264 -11.64 -47.74 -7.33
CA ALA A 264 -12.59 -48.31 -6.38
C ALA A 264 -14.00 -47.72 -6.52
N LYS A 265 -15.03 -48.59 -6.45
CA LYS A 265 -16.43 -48.16 -6.39
C LYS A 265 -17.19 -48.89 -5.29
N CYS A 266 -18.13 -48.18 -4.68
CA CYS A 266 -19.06 -48.77 -3.72
C CYS A 266 -20.21 -49.50 -4.42
N ILE A 267 -20.58 -50.66 -3.89
CA ILE A 267 -21.67 -51.50 -4.40
C ILE A 267 -23.04 -50.95 -3.99
N THR A 268 -23.19 -50.61 -2.71
CA THR A 268 -24.46 -50.18 -2.12
C THR A 268 -24.89 -48.79 -2.59
N MET A 269 -23.92 -47.93 -2.95
CA MET A 269 -24.16 -46.58 -3.43
C MET A 269 -23.16 -46.18 -4.53
N PRO A 270 -23.46 -46.45 -5.81
CA PRO A 270 -22.51 -46.25 -6.92
C PRO A 270 -22.25 -44.78 -7.27
N TYR A 271 -23.06 -43.86 -6.72
CA TYR A 271 -22.94 -42.41 -6.87
C TYR A 271 -22.30 -41.73 -5.65
N ALA A 272 -21.82 -42.50 -4.66
CA ALA A 272 -21.14 -41.93 -3.49
C ALA A 272 -19.82 -41.26 -3.89
N THR A 273 -19.58 -40.07 -3.35
CA THR A 273 -18.33 -39.31 -3.54
C THR A 273 -17.19 -40.06 -2.85
N CYS A 274 -16.14 -40.40 -3.58
CA CYS A 274 -14.97 -41.08 -3.03
C CYS A 274 -13.87 -40.06 -2.72
N VAL A 275 -13.25 -40.17 -1.55
CA VAL A 275 -12.03 -39.45 -1.17
C VAL A 275 -11.02 -40.45 -0.60
N SER A 276 -9.75 -40.31 -0.96
CA SER A 276 -8.67 -41.18 -0.49
C SER A 276 -8.17 -40.73 0.89
N ASP A 277 -8.02 -41.68 1.83
CA ASP A 277 -7.45 -41.39 3.16
C ASP A 277 -5.90 -41.44 3.18
N PHE A 278 -5.32 -40.99 4.30
CA PHE A 278 -3.86 -41.05 4.53
C PHE A 278 -3.26 -42.47 4.55
N LYS A 279 -4.07 -43.52 4.54
CA LYS A 279 -3.66 -44.92 4.44
C LYS A 279 -3.87 -45.47 3.02
N CYS A 280 -4.10 -44.59 2.05
CA CYS A 280 -4.36 -44.90 0.65
C CYS A 280 -5.58 -45.80 0.44
N LYS A 281 -6.62 -45.61 1.28
CA LYS A 281 -7.89 -46.33 1.19
C LYS A 281 -9.00 -45.40 0.69
N PRO A 282 -9.87 -45.87 -0.21
CA PRO A 282 -11.04 -45.11 -0.65
C PRO A 282 -12.05 -45.02 0.50
N VAL A 283 -12.55 -43.82 0.76
CA VAL A 283 -13.62 -43.53 1.74
C VAL A 283 -14.77 -42.86 1.01
N PHE A 284 -15.96 -43.41 1.16
CA PHE A 284 -17.15 -42.96 0.43
C PHE A 284 -18.03 -42.07 1.31
N PHE A 285 -18.63 -41.07 0.68
CA PHE A 285 -19.55 -40.09 1.27
C PHE A 285 -20.85 -40.05 0.46
N ASP A 286 -21.98 -39.88 1.13
CA ASP A 286 -23.28 -39.69 0.47
C ASP A 286 -23.47 -38.24 -0.02
N SER A 287 -24.65 -37.95 -0.57
CA SER A 287 -25.03 -36.62 -1.03
C SER A 287 -25.21 -35.58 0.10
N GLU A 288 -25.20 -36.01 1.36
CA GLU A 288 -25.25 -35.15 2.56
C GLU A 288 -23.88 -35.03 3.25
N GLU A 289 -22.80 -35.41 2.54
CA GLU A 289 -21.41 -35.44 3.04
C GLU A 289 -21.20 -36.36 4.26
N LYS A 290 -22.11 -37.32 4.51
CA LYS A 290 -21.95 -38.30 5.60
C LYS A 290 -21.17 -39.50 5.11
N ARG A 291 -20.28 -40.02 5.97
CA ARG A 291 -19.46 -41.18 5.66
C ARG A 291 -20.32 -42.43 5.51
N VAL A 292 -20.15 -43.13 4.39
CA VAL A 292 -20.87 -44.37 4.09
C VAL A 292 -20.09 -45.56 4.64
N ASP A 293 -20.30 -45.87 5.93
CA ASP A 293 -19.54 -46.94 6.59
C ASP A 293 -19.78 -48.34 6.01
N SER A 294 -20.87 -48.55 5.26
CA SER A 294 -21.15 -49.79 4.52
C SER A 294 -20.25 -49.98 3.29
N CYS A 295 -19.67 -48.93 2.71
CA CYS A 295 -18.80 -48.99 1.52
C CYS A 295 -17.38 -49.47 1.86
N LYS A 296 -17.25 -50.66 2.49
CA LYS A 296 -15.99 -51.24 2.93
C LYS A 296 -15.97 -52.75 2.68
N GLY A 297 -14.76 -53.32 2.56
CA GLY A 297 -14.59 -54.77 2.44
C GLY A 297 -15.26 -55.35 1.20
N THR A 298 -16.29 -56.17 1.40
CA THR A 298 -17.04 -56.90 0.35
C THR A 298 -18.03 -56.03 -0.42
N GLU A 299 -18.41 -54.86 0.10
CA GLU A 299 -19.27 -53.90 -0.60
C GLU A 299 -18.46 -52.85 -1.39
N LEU A 300 -17.19 -53.15 -1.63
CA LEU A 300 -16.28 -52.37 -2.46
C LEU A 300 -15.68 -53.27 -3.53
N TYR A 301 -15.78 -52.84 -4.80
CA TYR A 301 -15.18 -53.54 -5.93
C TYR A 301 -14.20 -52.65 -6.68
N LEU A 302 -13.26 -53.30 -7.34
CA LEU A 302 -12.23 -52.67 -8.15
C LEU A 302 -12.64 -52.71 -9.64
N THR A 303 -12.54 -51.57 -10.33
CA THR A 303 -12.94 -51.43 -11.74
C THR A 303 -11.87 -51.92 -12.73
N ILE A 304 -10.66 -52.15 -12.24
CA ILE A 304 -9.45 -52.61 -12.94
C ILE A 304 -9.53 -54.09 -13.33
N ASN A 305 -8.63 -54.51 -14.24
CA ASN A 305 -8.51 -55.91 -14.62
C ASN A 305 -8.04 -56.75 -13.41
N PRO A 306 -8.72 -57.84 -13.02
CA PRO A 306 -8.23 -58.71 -11.95
C PRO A 306 -6.84 -59.29 -12.21
N ASP A 307 -6.42 -59.47 -13.47
CA ASP A 307 -5.04 -59.91 -13.82
C ASP A 307 -3.95 -58.95 -13.33
N SER A 308 -4.24 -57.65 -13.16
CA SER A 308 -3.23 -56.65 -12.78
C SER A 308 -3.13 -56.42 -11.27
N VAL A 309 -4.00 -57.03 -10.46
CA VAL A 309 -4.06 -56.80 -9.00
C VAL A 309 -4.18 -58.08 -8.18
N CYS A 310 -4.78 -59.13 -8.72
CA CYS A 310 -4.90 -60.42 -8.05
C CYS A 310 -3.88 -61.41 -8.60
N ARG A 311 -3.20 -62.14 -7.69
CA ARG A 311 -2.27 -63.23 -8.05
C ARG A 311 -2.91 -64.30 -8.94
N PHE A 312 -4.23 -64.44 -8.86
CA PHE A 312 -5.05 -65.30 -9.70
C PHE A 312 -6.33 -64.53 -10.06
N ASN A 313 -6.76 -64.59 -11.32
CA ASN A 313 -7.94 -63.88 -11.80
C ASN A 313 -9.19 -64.78 -11.65
N PRO A 314 -10.04 -64.58 -10.63
CA PRO A 314 -11.20 -65.44 -10.40
C PRO A 314 -12.26 -65.30 -11.51
N CYS A 315 -12.33 -64.16 -12.21
CA CYS A 315 -13.31 -63.92 -13.27
C CYS A 315 -13.05 -64.75 -14.54
N LYS A 316 -11.81 -65.20 -14.77
CA LYS A 316 -11.52 -66.18 -15.82
C LYS A 316 -12.18 -67.52 -15.53
N TYR A 317 -12.13 -67.98 -14.28
CA TYR A 317 -12.52 -69.33 -13.88
C TYR A 317 -13.87 -69.43 -13.17
N THR A 318 -14.58 -68.32 -12.91
CA THR A 318 -15.89 -68.35 -12.25
C THR A 318 -16.98 -67.67 -13.08
N THR A 319 -18.20 -68.19 -12.98
CA THR A 319 -19.40 -67.62 -13.60
C THR A 319 -20.56 -67.56 -12.60
N CYS A 320 -21.55 -66.71 -12.87
CA CYS A 320 -22.78 -66.66 -12.09
C CYS A 320 -23.76 -67.75 -12.56
N MET A 321 -24.26 -68.55 -11.63
CA MET A 321 -25.25 -69.60 -11.90
C MET A 321 -26.66 -69.04 -12.20
N THR A 322 -27.04 -67.91 -11.61
CA THR A 322 -28.44 -67.43 -11.64
C THR A 322 -28.79 -66.58 -12.86
N SER A 323 -27.80 -66.02 -13.56
CA SER A 323 -27.96 -65.28 -14.83
C SER A 323 -26.60 -64.91 -15.43
N THR A 324 -26.54 -64.63 -16.73
CA THR A 324 -25.32 -64.20 -17.41
C THR A 324 -24.89 -62.79 -16.93
N PRO A 325 -23.72 -62.64 -16.29
CA PRO A 325 -23.27 -61.34 -15.80
C PRO A 325 -22.71 -60.50 -16.94
N ALA A 326 -23.02 -59.20 -16.98
CA ALA A 326 -22.49 -58.29 -17.99
C ALA A 326 -21.01 -57.96 -17.75
N LYS A 327 -20.57 -57.96 -16.47
CA LYS A 327 -19.17 -57.78 -16.09
C LYS A 327 -18.85 -58.59 -14.84
N CYS A 328 -17.67 -59.21 -14.81
CA CYS A 328 -17.05 -59.70 -13.58
C CYS A 328 -15.90 -58.77 -13.19
N VAL A 329 -15.84 -58.43 -11.91
CA VAL A 329 -14.81 -57.62 -11.24
C VAL A 329 -14.40 -58.33 -9.94
N VAL A 330 -13.48 -57.75 -9.18
CA VAL A 330 -13.02 -58.30 -7.90
C VAL A 330 -13.18 -57.32 -6.75
N ASP A 331 -13.41 -57.83 -5.55
CA ASP A 331 -13.31 -57.06 -4.31
C ASP A 331 -11.84 -56.91 -3.83
N THR A 332 -11.63 -56.23 -2.71
CA THR A 332 -10.29 -56.06 -2.10
C THR A 332 -9.66 -57.34 -1.55
N LYS A 333 -10.41 -58.46 -1.53
CA LYS A 333 -9.95 -59.79 -1.14
C LYS A 333 -9.80 -60.73 -2.36
N CYS A 334 -9.85 -60.19 -3.58
CA CYS A 334 -9.81 -60.94 -4.83
C CYS A 334 -10.93 -61.98 -4.97
N GLN A 335 -12.10 -61.72 -4.37
CA GLN A 335 -13.32 -62.51 -4.59
C GLN A 335 -14.07 -61.99 -5.82
N PRO A 336 -14.65 -62.88 -6.66
CA PRO A 336 -15.38 -62.46 -7.85
C PRO A 336 -16.69 -61.77 -7.48
N VAL A 337 -16.89 -60.59 -8.04
CA VAL A 337 -18.12 -59.79 -7.92
C VAL A 337 -18.75 -59.67 -9.30
N PHE A 338 -19.96 -60.19 -9.44
CA PHE A 338 -20.71 -60.19 -10.70
C PHE A 338 -21.64 -58.98 -10.75
N LEU A 339 -21.57 -58.22 -11.85
CA LEU A 339 -22.38 -57.03 -12.11
C LEU A 339 -23.30 -57.24 -13.32
N ASN A 340 -24.52 -56.72 -13.21
CA ASN A 340 -25.46 -56.66 -14.34
C ASN A 340 -25.09 -55.50 -15.30
N ALA A 341 -25.85 -55.35 -16.39
CA ALA A 341 -25.63 -54.30 -17.40
C ALA A 341 -25.67 -52.86 -16.84
N PHE A 342 -26.32 -52.66 -15.70
CA PHE A 342 -26.42 -51.37 -15.00
C PHE A 342 -25.33 -51.17 -13.93
N GLY A 343 -24.35 -52.06 -13.83
CA GLY A 343 -23.28 -51.99 -12.84
C GLY A 343 -23.68 -52.35 -11.40
N LYS A 344 -24.90 -52.89 -11.19
CA LYS A 344 -25.39 -53.34 -9.88
C LYS A 344 -24.93 -54.77 -9.60
N ARG A 345 -24.48 -55.05 -8.37
CA ARG A 345 -24.11 -56.40 -7.92
C ARG A 345 -25.28 -57.36 -8.05
N MET A 346 -25.00 -58.53 -8.60
CA MET A 346 -25.92 -59.64 -8.75
C MET A 346 -25.77 -60.58 -7.55
N SER A 347 -26.89 -61.11 -7.04
CA SER A 347 -26.87 -62.16 -6.02
C SER A 347 -26.57 -63.50 -6.69
N CYS A 348 -25.27 -63.78 -6.82
CA CYS A 348 -24.73 -64.93 -7.54
C CYS A 348 -23.87 -65.77 -6.58
N LYS A 349 -24.20 -67.05 -6.43
CA LYS A 349 -23.19 -68.04 -6.02
C LYS A 349 -22.30 -68.30 -7.23
N GLY A 350 -21.04 -67.87 -7.15
CA GLY A 350 -20.05 -68.13 -8.18
C GLY A 350 -19.70 -69.62 -8.22
N ILE A 351 -19.78 -70.22 -9.41
CA ILE A 351 -19.31 -71.59 -9.66
C ILE A 351 -18.07 -71.57 -10.54
N VAL A 352 -17.21 -72.57 -10.39
CA VAL A 352 -16.07 -72.79 -11.28
C VAL A 352 -16.60 -73.17 -12.66
N LYS A 353 -16.07 -72.55 -13.71
CA LYS A 353 -16.32 -72.94 -15.10
C LYS A 353 -15.62 -74.27 -15.34
N THR A 354 -16.43 -75.29 -15.63
CA THR A 354 -15.99 -76.63 -16.09
C THR A 354 -15.45 -76.58 -17.51
#